data_AF-A0A920MQG5-F1
#
_entry.id   AF-A0A920MQG5-F1
#
_cell.length_a   1.000
_cell.length_b   1.000
_cell.length_c   1.000
_cell.angle_alpha   90.00
_cell.angle_beta   90.00
_cell.angle_gamma   90.00
#
_symmetry.space_group_name_H-M   'P 1'
#
loop_
_entity.id
_entity.type
_entity.pdbx_description
1 polymer ?
#
loop_
_entity_poly.entity_id
_entity_poly.type
_entity_poly.pdbx_seq_one_letter_code
_entity_poly.pdbx_strand_id
1 'polypeptide(L)'
;MGFKTPPDKISPSSNPGYLSGGEKELLNLVTAIDHNPDVLLIDDGFSFLSEKNKMESLDMLRDWVHRSGSIVIWATSLMEDLKYSDSSWKLSLDSLLPFEAKKSNKYSPIKIPEGRLDLSIKELTFNYENSPNIFSNFTFNIKNVRSLGILGDNGSGKTTFAGLCFDDLKPTSGHIELSVSGDIAKKIGYMDQFPKAHNTIEKSK
;
A
#
# COMPACT_ATOMS: atom_id res chain seq x y z
N MET A 1 -10.74 -20.06 -5.43
CA MET A 1 -10.00 -21.27 -4.98
C MET A 1 -9.22 -20.82 -3.74
N GLY A 2 -9.75 -21.10 -2.55
CA GLY A 2 -9.32 -20.48 -1.29
C GLY A 2 -7.89 -20.88 -0.92
N PHE A 3 -7.21 -19.98 -0.21
CA PHE A 3 -5.89 -20.22 0.36
C PHE A 3 -5.89 -21.48 1.24
N LYS A 4 -4.79 -22.25 1.21
CA LYS A 4 -4.43 -23.09 2.36
C LYS A 4 -4.38 -22.14 3.55
N THR A 5 -5.13 -22.48 4.59
CA THR A 5 -5.29 -21.80 5.89
C THR A 5 -4.32 -20.63 6.16
N PRO A 6 -4.83 -19.46 6.61
CA PRO A 6 -3.96 -18.44 7.22
C PRO A 6 -3.01 -19.12 8.21
N PRO A 7 -1.80 -18.56 8.45
CA PRO A 7 -0.93 -19.05 9.52
C PRO A 7 -1.76 -19.39 10.75
N ASP A 8 -1.51 -20.53 11.41
CA ASP A 8 -2.32 -21.21 12.46
C ASP A 8 -2.71 -20.35 13.70
N LYS A 9 -2.57 -19.03 13.63
CA LYS A 9 -2.65 -18.06 14.71
C LYS A 9 -3.97 -17.31 14.78
N ILE A 10 -4.80 -17.29 13.72
CA ILE A 10 -6.04 -16.47 13.72
C ILE A 10 -7.27 -17.37 13.59
N SER A 11 -8.00 -17.54 14.70
CA SER A 11 -9.30 -18.23 14.69
C SER A 11 -10.35 -17.38 13.97
N PRO A 12 -11.14 -17.96 13.03
CA PRO A 12 -12.22 -17.24 12.33
C PRO A 12 -13.32 -16.70 13.24
N SER A 13 -13.44 -17.21 14.48
CA SER A 13 -14.43 -16.80 15.48
C SER A 13 -13.91 -15.75 16.46
N SER A 14 -12.63 -15.37 16.39
CA SER A 14 -12.06 -14.35 17.27
C SER A 14 -12.56 -12.97 16.90
N ASN A 15 -13.00 -12.19 17.90
CA ASN A 15 -13.34 -10.79 17.68
C ASN A 15 -12.06 -10.02 17.27
N PRO A 16 -12.04 -9.34 16.11
CA PRO A 16 -10.86 -8.63 15.58
C PRO A 16 -10.27 -7.59 16.53
N GLY A 17 -11.08 -7.06 17.47
CA GLY A 17 -10.64 -6.11 18.48
C GLY A 17 -9.56 -6.65 19.42
N TYR A 18 -9.57 -7.95 19.71
CA TYR A 18 -8.64 -8.60 20.65
C TYR A 18 -7.38 -9.18 20.00
N LEU A 19 -7.26 -9.08 18.67
CA LEU A 19 -6.05 -9.51 17.97
C LEU A 19 -4.87 -8.60 18.35
N SER A 20 -3.70 -9.21 18.49
CA SER A 20 -2.42 -8.49 18.60
C SER A 20 -2.16 -7.64 17.36
N GLY A 21 -1.28 -6.65 17.45
CA GLY A 21 -0.93 -5.79 16.30
C GLY A 21 -0.52 -6.60 15.07
N GLY A 22 0.31 -7.64 15.26
CA GLY A 22 0.72 -8.51 14.17
C GLY A 22 -0.38 -9.41 13.60
N GLU A 23 -1.31 -9.90 14.42
CA GLU A 23 -2.46 -10.66 13.93
C GLU A 23 -3.44 -9.77 13.15
N LYS A 24 -3.59 -8.50 13.56
CA LYS A 24 -4.37 -7.50 12.83
C LYS A 24 -3.76 -7.21 11.46
N GLU A 25 -2.44 -7.05 11.38
CA GLU A 25 -1.74 -6.85 10.09
C GLU A 25 -1.89 -8.05 9.16
N LEU A 26 -1.77 -9.28 9.67
CA LEU A 26 -1.95 -10.49 8.86
C LEU A 26 -3.40 -10.63 8.37
N LEU A 27 -4.40 -10.36 9.23
CA LEU A 27 -5.80 -10.35 8.85
C LEU A 27 -6.06 -9.30 7.76
N ASN A 28 -5.53 -8.09 7.93
CA ASN A 28 -5.63 -6.99 6.96
C ASN A 28 -5.01 -7.35 5.59
N LEU A 29 -3.87 -8.03 5.58
CA LEU A 29 -3.26 -8.52 4.34
C LEU A 29 -4.18 -9.53 3.64
N VAL A 30 -4.68 -10.53 4.38
CA VAL A 30 -5.53 -11.58 3.82
C VAL A 30 -6.84 -11.00 3.27
N THR A 31 -7.49 -10.08 3.99
CA THR A 31 -8.74 -9.45 3.53
C THR A 31 -8.51 -8.56 2.31
N ALA A 32 -7.40 -7.83 2.26
CA ALA A 32 -7.08 -6.96 1.13
C ALA A 32 -6.82 -7.75 -0.17
N ILE A 33 -6.21 -8.95 -0.07
CA ILE A 33 -5.91 -9.78 -1.24
C ILE A 33 -7.04 -10.74 -1.66
N ASP A 34 -8.02 -11.02 -0.79
CA ASP A 34 -9.07 -12.04 -1.00
C ASP A 34 -9.87 -11.82 -2.30
N HIS A 35 -10.07 -10.56 -2.70
CA HIS A 35 -10.82 -10.20 -3.90
C HIS A 35 -9.97 -10.14 -5.18
N ASN A 36 -8.72 -10.61 -5.13
CA ASN A 36 -7.73 -10.54 -6.21
C ASN A 36 -7.64 -9.13 -6.83
N PRO A 37 -7.27 -8.10 -6.04
CA PRO A 37 -7.13 -6.75 -6.57
C PRO A 37 -6.01 -6.67 -7.62
N ASP A 38 -6.18 -5.79 -8.61
CA ASP A 38 -5.14 -5.49 -9.60
C ASP A 38 -3.99 -4.68 -8.96
N VAL A 39 -4.32 -3.86 -7.96
CA VAL A 39 -3.37 -3.05 -7.17
C VAL A 39 -3.64 -3.23 -5.69
N LEU A 40 -2.61 -3.58 -4.92
CA LEU A 40 -2.63 -3.63 -3.46
C LEU A 40 -1.82 -2.45 -2.90
N LEU A 41 -2.46 -1.60 -2.10
CA LEU A 41 -1.79 -0.58 -1.30
C LEU A 41 -1.57 -1.08 0.13
N ILE A 42 -0.33 -0.99 0.62
CA ILE A 42 0.05 -1.29 1.99
C ILE A 42 0.52 0.01 2.65
N ASP A 43 -0.24 0.53 3.61
CA ASP A 43 0.11 1.74 4.38
C ASP A 43 0.74 1.37 5.73
N ASP A 44 2.06 1.55 5.83
CA ASP A 44 2.91 1.30 7.02
C ASP A 44 2.73 -0.10 7.65
N GLY A 45 2.34 -1.06 6.81
CA GLY A 45 2.08 -2.45 7.19
C GLY A 45 3.34 -3.27 7.46
N PHE A 46 3.17 -4.31 8.27
CA PHE A 46 4.20 -5.24 8.77
C PHE A 46 5.18 -4.63 9.77
N SER A 47 4.92 -3.42 10.25
CA SER A 47 5.74 -2.72 11.25
C SER A 47 5.56 -3.31 12.65
N PHE A 48 4.43 -3.97 12.92
CA PHE A 48 4.14 -4.62 14.21
C PHE A 48 4.43 -6.12 14.21
N LEU A 49 4.97 -6.68 13.12
CA LEU A 49 5.38 -8.08 13.03
C LEU A 49 6.78 -8.31 13.61
N SER A 50 6.97 -9.48 14.23
CA SER A 50 8.31 -10.02 14.44
C SER A 50 8.95 -10.34 13.09
N GLU A 51 10.28 -10.29 13.00
CA GLU A 51 11.03 -10.59 11.76
C GLU A 51 10.59 -11.91 11.10
N LYS A 52 10.38 -12.96 11.90
CA LYS A 52 9.88 -14.25 11.39
C LYS A 52 8.50 -14.11 10.73
N ASN A 53 7.53 -13.47 11.40
CA ASN A 53 6.18 -13.32 10.85
C ASN A 53 6.16 -12.36 9.64
N LYS A 54 7.03 -11.36 9.63
CA LYS A 54 7.22 -10.42 8.51
C LYS A 54 7.69 -11.17 7.28
N MET A 55 8.69 -12.03 7.42
CA MET A 55 9.17 -12.89 6.33
C MET A 55 8.07 -13.85 5.83
N GLU A 56 7.33 -14.50 6.72
CA GLU A 56 6.21 -15.38 6.34
C GLU A 56 5.11 -14.61 5.56
N SER A 57 4.75 -13.41 6.01
CA SER A 57 3.77 -12.54 5.33
C SER A 57 4.27 -12.06 3.97
N LEU A 58 5.57 -11.73 3.86
CA LEU A 58 6.19 -11.31 2.62
C LEU A 58 6.27 -12.43 1.59
N ASP A 59 6.56 -13.66 2.01
CA ASP A 59 6.55 -14.82 1.13
C ASP A 59 5.13 -15.09 0.62
N MET A 60 4.11 -14.99 1.50
CA MET A 60 2.70 -15.09 1.09
C MET A 60 2.31 -14.01 0.08
N LEU A 61 2.72 -12.75 0.32
CA LEU A 61 2.46 -11.63 -0.58
C LEU A 61 3.12 -11.85 -1.95
N ARG A 62 4.38 -12.29 -1.98
CA ARG A 62 5.12 -12.60 -3.22
C ARG A 62 4.45 -13.70 -4.02
N ASP A 63 4.05 -14.78 -3.37
CA ASP A 63 3.35 -15.90 -4.01
C ASP A 63 1.99 -15.50 -4.58
N TRP A 64 1.29 -14.59 -3.91
CA TRP A 64 0.05 -14.01 -4.43
C TRP A 64 0.33 -13.13 -5.65
N VAL A 65 1.26 -12.17 -5.56
CA VAL A 65 1.66 -11.27 -6.68
C VAL A 65 2.12 -12.06 -7.90
N HIS A 66 2.89 -13.12 -7.71
CA HIS A 66 3.34 -13.99 -8.81
C HIS A 66 2.17 -14.66 -9.54
N ARG A 67 1.12 -15.07 -8.80
CA ARG A 67 -0.06 -15.75 -9.37
C ARG A 67 -1.06 -14.78 -9.99
N SER A 68 -1.29 -13.64 -9.35
CA SER A 68 -2.29 -12.66 -9.79
C SER A 68 -1.77 -11.68 -10.82
N GLY A 69 -0.46 -11.43 -10.84
CA GLY A 69 0.13 -10.34 -11.63
C GLY A 69 -0.13 -8.95 -11.03
N SER A 70 -0.64 -8.88 -9.80
CA SER A 70 -1.02 -7.63 -9.14
C SER A 70 0.18 -6.73 -8.86
N ILE A 71 -0.10 -5.44 -8.78
CA ILE A 71 0.85 -4.36 -8.51
C ILE A 71 0.80 -4.06 -7.01
N VAL A 72 1.96 -3.92 -6.35
CA VAL A 72 2.03 -3.57 -4.92
C VAL A 72 2.61 -2.18 -4.76
N ILE A 73 1.86 -1.29 -4.11
CA ILE A 73 2.35 0.00 -3.63
C ILE A 73 2.54 -0.15 -2.12
N TRP A 74 3.76 0.03 -1.64
CA TRP A 74 4.07 -0.11 -0.22
C TRP A 74 4.60 1.21 0.32
N ALA A 75 3.76 1.92 1.06
CA ALA A 75 4.14 3.10 1.81
C ALA A 75 4.68 2.64 3.17
N THR A 76 5.91 3.00 3.51
CA THR A 76 6.57 2.55 4.75
C THR A 76 7.40 3.66 5.35
N SER A 77 7.49 3.69 6.68
CA SER A 77 8.42 4.53 7.43
C SER A 77 9.80 3.88 7.62
N LEU A 78 9.95 2.59 7.30
CA LEU A 78 11.16 1.81 7.53
C LEU A 78 11.96 1.61 6.23
N MET A 79 13.19 2.15 6.19
CA MET A 79 14.06 2.04 5.01
C MET A 79 14.42 0.59 4.65
N GLU A 80 14.41 -0.31 5.63
CA GLU A 80 14.69 -1.74 5.43
C GLU A 80 13.63 -2.47 4.60
N ASP A 81 12.39 -1.98 4.54
CA ASP A 81 11.31 -2.59 3.76
C ASP A 81 11.50 -2.35 2.26
N LEU A 82 12.14 -1.24 1.91
CA LEU A 82 12.43 -0.86 0.54
C LEU A 82 13.34 -1.87 -0.17
N LYS A 83 14.07 -2.73 0.56
CA LYS A 83 14.86 -3.82 -0.03
C LYS A 83 13.99 -4.86 -0.74
N TYR A 84 12.69 -4.88 -0.48
CA TYR A 84 11.73 -5.82 -1.07
C TYR A 84 10.99 -5.25 -2.28
N SER A 85 11.21 -3.99 -2.65
CA SER A 85 10.55 -3.36 -3.80
C SER A 85 11.43 -3.39 -5.06
N ASP A 86 10.77 -3.30 -6.21
CA ASP A 86 11.44 -3.18 -7.50
C ASP A 86 11.97 -1.76 -7.69
N SER A 87 11.12 -0.78 -7.41
CA SER A 87 11.45 0.65 -7.42
C SER A 87 11.14 1.28 -6.06
N SER A 88 12.02 2.17 -5.62
CA SER A 88 11.97 2.82 -4.31
C SER A 88 12.04 4.33 -4.49
N TRP A 89 11.16 5.06 -3.81
CA TRP A 89 11.07 6.51 -3.87
C TRP A 89 10.90 7.08 -2.47
N LYS A 90 11.49 8.26 -2.23
CA LYS A 90 11.35 9.03 -1.00
C LYS A 90 10.43 10.23 -1.21
N LEU A 91 9.33 10.23 -0.48
CA LEU A 91 8.34 11.29 -0.37
C LEU A 91 8.74 12.32 0.70
N SER A 92 8.78 13.58 0.30
CA SER A 92 8.73 14.77 1.15
C SER A 92 7.46 15.57 0.86
N LEU A 93 7.22 16.64 1.61
CA LEU A 93 6.05 17.52 1.41
C LEU A 93 6.00 18.16 0.00
N ASP A 94 7.16 18.27 -0.65
CA ASP A 94 7.39 18.99 -1.90
C ASP A 94 7.95 18.11 -3.03
N SER A 95 8.37 16.87 -2.77
CA SER A 95 9.03 16.04 -3.78
C SER A 95 8.83 14.54 -3.58
N LEU A 96 8.90 13.78 -4.68
CA LEU A 96 9.01 12.33 -4.67
C LEU A 96 10.22 11.96 -5.52
N LEU A 97 11.32 11.59 -4.86
CA LEU A 97 12.63 11.39 -5.50
C LEU A 97 13.02 9.90 -5.50
N PRO A 98 13.71 9.40 -6.54
CA PRO A 98 14.22 8.03 -6.54
C PRO A 98 15.12 7.78 -5.33
N PHE A 99 14.97 6.60 -4.71
CA PHE A 99 15.78 6.16 -3.58
C PHE A 99 16.46 4.83 -3.90
N GLU A 100 17.80 4.79 -3.84
CA GLU A 100 18.54 3.53 -4.02
C GLU A 100 18.62 2.77 -2.69
N ALA A 101 17.66 1.87 -2.47
CA ALA A 101 17.76 0.90 -1.39
C ALA A 101 18.92 -0.08 -1.68
N LYS A 102 19.79 -0.33 -0.69
CA LYS A 102 20.81 -1.37 -0.78
C LYS A 102 20.13 -2.75 -0.88
N LYS A 103 19.89 -3.23 -2.10
CA LYS A 103 19.37 -4.58 -2.35
C LYS A 103 20.47 -5.59 -1.95
N SER A 104 20.17 -6.51 -1.04
CA SER A 104 21.13 -7.58 -0.71
C SER A 104 21.21 -8.56 -1.88
N ASN A 105 22.40 -8.76 -2.45
CA ASN A 105 22.68 -9.61 -3.62
C ASN A 105 22.47 -11.14 -3.39
N LYS A 106 21.61 -11.56 -2.47
CA LYS A 106 21.47 -12.99 -2.08
C LYS A 106 20.61 -13.84 -3.01
N TYR A 107 20.01 -13.27 -4.06
CA TYR A 107 19.06 -14.01 -4.91
C TYR A 107 19.27 -13.72 -6.40
N SER A 108 19.09 -14.76 -7.21
CA SER A 108 18.98 -14.63 -8.67
C SER A 108 17.82 -13.68 -8.98
N PRO A 109 18.00 -12.67 -9.85
CA PRO A 109 16.93 -11.76 -10.21
C PRO A 109 15.81 -12.57 -10.87
N ILE A 110 14.67 -12.65 -10.18
CA ILE A 110 13.43 -13.15 -10.78
C ILE A 110 13.15 -12.24 -11.98
N LYS A 111 12.81 -12.82 -13.15
CA LYS A 111 12.33 -12.02 -14.29
C LYS A 111 10.95 -11.51 -13.94
N ILE A 112 10.91 -10.29 -13.45
CA ILE A 112 9.69 -9.60 -13.08
C ILE A 112 9.08 -9.01 -14.37
N PRO A 113 7.83 -9.35 -14.72
CA PRO A 113 7.17 -8.77 -15.89
C PRO A 113 7.06 -7.25 -15.79
N GLU A 114 7.07 -6.56 -16.94
CA GLU A 114 6.96 -5.10 -16.98
C GLU A 114 5.71 -4.59 -16.25
N GLY A 115 5.87 -3.42 -15.64
CA GLY A 115 4.80 -2.75 -14.94
C GLY A 115 3.78 -2.12 -15.88
N ARG A 116 2.59 -1.89 -15.38
CA ARG A 116 1.47 -1.27 -16.13
C ARG A 116 0.87 -0.07 -15.43
N LEU A 117 1.40 0.31 -14.26
CA LEU A 117 0.90 1.46 -13.52
C LEU A 117 1.52 2.74 -14.08
N ASP A 118 0.66 3.69 -14.40
CA ASP A 118 1.04 5.07 -14.66
C ASP A 118 0.40 5.96 -13.58
N LEU A 119 1.19 6.81 -12.93
CA LEU A 119 0.71 7.81 -11.99
C LEU A 119 1.15 9.19 -12.46
N SER A 120 0.18 10.06 -12.75
CA SER A 120 0.39 11.44 -13.17
C SER A 120 -0.22 12.39 -12.16
N ILE A 121 0.59 13.33 -11.68
CA ILE A 121 0.20 14.38 -10.74
C ILE A 121 0.65 15.70 -11.33
N LYS A 122 -0.27 16.65 -11.45
CA LYS A 122 -0.01 17.98 -12.02
C LYS A 122 -0.51 19.05 -11.07
N GLU A 123 0.41 19.87 -10.59
CA GLU A 123 0.15 21.08 -9.80
C GLU A 123 -0.78 20.84 -8.60
N LEU A 124 -0.67 19.66 -7.98
CA LEU A 124 -1.54 19.19 -6.93
C LEU A 124 -1.38 20.06 -5.68
N THR A 125 -2.51 20.60 -5.21
CA THR A 125 -2.59 21.28 -3.92
C THR A 125 -3.68 20.63 -3.08
N PHE A 126 -3.37 20.31 -1.83
CA PHE A 126 -4.33 19.72 -0.89
C PHE A 126 -4.04 20.14 0.54
N ASN A 127 -5.12 20.41 1.27
CA ASN A 127 -5.13 20.71 2.69
C ASN A 127 -6.43 20.16 3.31
N TYR A 128 -6.36 19.73 4.58
CA TYR A 128 -7.58 19.50 5.36
C TYR A 128 -8.19 20.85 5.79
N GLU A 129 -9.47 20.84 6.16
CA GLU A 129 -10.14 22.04 6.66
C GLU A 129 -9.34 22.67 7.81
N ASN A 130 -9.15 23.99 7.74
CA ASN A 130 -8.41 24.78 8.72
C ASN A 130 -6.97 24.31 9.00
N SER A 131 -6.36 23.57 8.06
CA SER A 131 -4.99 23.07 8.17
C SER A 131 -4.10 23.68 7.08
N PRO A 132 -2.78 23.83 7.31
CA PRO A 132 -1.85 24.20 6.26
C PRO A 132 -1.84 23.16 5.14
N ASN A 133 -1.36 23.57 3.96
CA ASN A 133 -1.21 22.67 2.82
C ASN A 133 -0.28 21.50 3.16
N ILE A 134 -0.77 20.29 2.90
CA ILE A 134 0.04 19.07 2.93
C ILE A 134 0.84 18.98 1.64
N PHE A 135 0.18 19.21 0.50
CA PHE A 135 0.80 19.32 -0.82
C PHE A 135 0.57 20.72 -1.37
N SER A 136 1.63 21.35 -1.89
CA SER A 136 1.57 22.67 -2.53
C SER A 136 2.24 22.61 -3.89
N ASN A 137 1.47 22.79 -4.96
CA ASN A 137 1.95 22.73 -6.35
C ASN A 137 2.78 21.47 -6.67
N PHE A 138 2.38 20.33 -6.11
CA PHE A 138 3.11 19.07 -6.24
C PHE A 138 2.89 18.45 -7.63
N THR A 139 3.97 18.18 -8.35
CA THR A 139 3.93 17.60 -9.70
C THR A 139 4.85 16.38 -9.75
N PHE A 140 4.32 15.26 -10.21
CA PHE A 140 5.03 13.98 -10.24
C PHE A 140 4.50 13.13 -11.40
N ASN A 141 5.36 12.40 -12.09
CA ASN A 141 4.92 11.50 -13.14
C ASN A 141 5.80 10.25 -13.21
N ILE A 142 5.17 9.08 -13.18
CA ILE A 142 5.83 7.79 -13.35
C ILE A 142 4.98 6.91 -14.26
N LYS A 143 5.65 6.06 -15.05
CA LYS A 143 4.99 5.19 -16.03
C LYS A 143 5.53 3.77 -15.98
N ASN A 144 4.72 2.81 -16.39
CA ASN A 144 5.05 1.38 -16.52
C ASN A 144 5.66 0.79 -15.24
N VAL A 145 5.18 1.21 -14.07
CA VAL A 145 5.65 0.68 -12.79
C VAL A 145 4.87 -0.56 -12.39
N ARG A 146 5.59 -1.56 -11.87
CA ARG A 146 4.99 -2.78 -11.30
C ARG A 146 4.85 -2.69 -9.79
N SER A 147 5.72 -1.93 -9.14
CA SER A 147 5.66 -1.65 -7.72
C SER A 147 6.26 -0.27 -7.44
N LEU A 148 5.57 0.53 -6.64
CA LEU A 148 5.96 1.87 -6.23
C LEU A 148 6.11 1.90 -4.70
N GLY A 149 7.34 1.95 -4.19
CA GLY A 149 7.61 2.15 -2.76
C GLY A 149 7.66 3.64 -2.41
N ILE A 150 6.96 4.06 -1.35
CA ILE A 150 6.88 5.47 -0.93
C ILE A 150 7.39 5.59 0.52
N LEU A 151 8.55 6.19 0.70
CA LEU A 151 9.18 6.43 2.00
C LEU A 151 8.91 7.84 2.49
N GLY A 152 8.46 8.02 3.73
CA GLY A 152 8.37 9.35 4.34
C GLY A 152 8.20 9.27 5.85
N ASP A 153 8.61 10.31 6.56
CA ASP A 153 8.46 10.38 8.02
C ASP A 153 6.98 10.42 8.43
N ASN A 154 6.69 10.24 9.73
CA ASN A 154 5.33 10.41 10.23
C ASN A 154 4.87 11.86 10.02
N GLY A 155 3.66 12.03 9.49
CA GLY A 155 3.12 13.35 9.11
C GLY A 155 3.57 13.89 7.75
N SER A 156 4.36 13.15 6.97
CA SER A 156 4.76 13.56 5.60
C SER A 156 3.62 13.51 4.55
N GLY A 157 2.44 13.03 4.93
CA GLY A 157 1.28 12.96 4.04
C GLY A 157 1.10 11.64 3.29
N LYS A 158 1.73 10.53 3.70
CA LYS A 158 1.60 9.20 3.04
C LYS A 158 0.15 8.73 2.92
N THR A 159 -0.60 8.71 4.02
CA THR A 159 -2.02 8.32 4.03
C THR A 159 -2.89 9.31 3.24
N THR A 160 -2.54 10.60 3.25
CA THR A 160 -3.20 11.62 2.41
C THR A 160 -2.94 11.39 0.92
N PHE A 161 -1.70 11.06 0.55
CA PHE A 161 -1.33 10.72 -0.81
C PHE A 161 -2.06 9.47 -1.30
N ALA A 162 -2.13 8.42 -0.47
CA ALA A 162 -2.92 7.23 -0.73
C ALA A 162 -4.39 7.57 -1.01
N GLY A 163 -5.03 8.34 -0.13
CA GLY A 163 -6.41 8.76 -0.32
C GLY A 163 -6.64 9.57 -1.61
N LEU A 164 -5.68 10.42 -1.99
CA LEU A 164 -5.75 11.19 -3.25
C LEU A 164 -5.54 10.32 -4.49
N CYS A 165 -4.69 9.29 -4.44
CA CYS A 165 -4.44 8.38 -5.56
C CYS A 165 -5.63 7.48 -5.90
N PHE A 166 -6.48 7.21 -4.91
CA PHE A 166 -7.58 6.25 -5.01
C PHE A 166 -8.96 6.91 -4.91
N ASP A 167 -9.03 8.23 -5.15
CA ASP A 167 -10.27 9.03 -5.17
C ASP A 167 -11.06 9.09 -3.83
N ASP A 168 -10.48 8.60 -2.73
CA ASP A 168 -11.04 8.75 -1.37
C ASP A 168 -10.96 10.21 -0.87
N LEU A 169 -9.95 10.95 -1.33
CA LEU A 169 -9.79 12.38 -1.11
C LEU A 169 -9.79 13.11 -2.45
N LYS A 170 -10.31 14.34 -2.46
CA LYS A 170 -10.27 15.21 -3.64
C LYS A 170 -9.26 16.33 -3.44
N PRO A 171 -8.45 16.64 -4.46
CA PRO A 171 -7.54 17.77 -4.39
C PRO A 171 -8.28 19.10 -4.29
N THR A 172 -7.68 20.07 -3.61
CA THR A 172 -8.16 21.46 -3.58
C THR A 172 -7.96 22.11 -4.95
N SER A 173 -6.83 21.82 -5.60
CA SER A 173 -6.55 22.18 -7.00
C SER A 173 -5.52 21.23 -7.63
N GLY A 174 -5.39 21.30 -8.95
CA GLY A 174 -4.53 20.40 -9.72
C GLY A 174 -5.22 19.08 -10.10
N HIS A 175 -4.42 18.09 -10.47
CA HIS A 175 -4.91 16.80 -10.93
C HIS A 175 -4.01 15.65 -10.47
N ILE A 176 -4.63 14.53 -10.12
CA ILE A 176 -3.96 13.26 -9.83
C ILE A 176 -4.70 12.15 -10.59
N GLU A 177 -3.94 11.32 -11.30
CA GLU A 177 -4.46 10.24 -12.11
C GLU A 177 -3.60 9.00 -11.93
N LEU A 178 -4.19 7.94 -11.36
CA LEU A 178 -3.61 6.61 -11.29
C LEU A 178 -4.27 5.74 -12.36
N SER A 179 -3.51 5.24 -13.33
CA SER A 179 -4.02 4.35 -14.39
C SER A 179 -3.23 3.06 -14.48
N VAL A 180 -3.91 1.97 -14.90
CA VAL A 180 -3.29 0.68 -15.16
C VAL A 180 -3.56 0.36 -16.62
N SER A 181 -2.52 0.23 -17.43
CA SER A 181 -2.64 -0.01 -18.88
C SER A 181 -3.29 -1.38 -19.14
N GLY A 182 -4.31 -1.44 -20.00
CA GLY A 182 -4.89 -2.69 -20.51
C GLY A 182 -6.38 -2.96 -20.27
N ASP A 183 -7.25 -1.94 -20.19
CA ASP A 183 -8.72 -2.07 -20.16
C ASP A 183 -9.28 -3.04 -19.09
N ILE A 184 -8.84 -2.87 -17.84
CA ILE A 184 -9.41 -3.60 -16.70
C ILE A 184 -10.18 -2.60 -15.84
N ALA A 185 -11.45 -2.89 -15.55
CA ALA A 185 -12.18 -2.20 -14.50
C ALA A 185 -11.40 -2.38 -13.17
N LYS A 186 -10.73 -1.31 -12.72
CA LYS A 186 -9.72 -1.34 -11.65
C LYS A 186 -10.32 -1.89 -10.36
N LYS A 187 -9.78 -3.01 -9.85
CA LYS A 187 -10.04 -3.47 -8.48
C LYS A 187 -8.88 -3.04 -7.60
N ILE A 188 -9.16 -2.17 -6.64
CA ILE A 188 -8.17 -1.64 -5.69
C ILE A 188 -8.37 -2.34 -4.34
N GLY A 189 -7.30 -2.93 -3.81
CA GLY A 189 -7.24 -3.43 -2.43
C GLY A 189 -6.50 -2.41 -1.56
N TYR A 190 -7.11 -1.99 -0.46
CA TYR A 190 -6.54 -1.03 0.48
C TYR A 190 -6.29 -1.69 1.84
N MET A 191 -5.03 -1.71 2.27
CA MET A 191 -4.62 -2.20 3.58
C MET A 191 -4.25 -1.01 4.47
N ASP A 192 -5.16 -0.68 5.40
CA ASP A 192 -4.98 0.40 6.38
C ASP A 192 -3.96 0.02 7.47
N GLN A 193 -3.30 1.02 8.05
CA GLN A 193 -2.31 0.84 9.13
C GLN A 193 -2.93 0.14 10.34
N PHE A 194 -4.21 0.39 10.62
CA PHE A 194 -4.99 -0.34 11.60
C PHE A 194 -6.34 -0.77 10.99
N PRO A 195 -6.81 -2.01 11.24
CA PRO A 195 -8.17 -2.39 10.84
C PRO A 195 -9.18 -1.48 11.54
N LYS A 196 -10.03 -0.79 10.78
CA LYS A 196 -11.17 -0.08 11.36
C LYS A 196 -12.12 -1.11 11.96
N ALA A 197 -12.30 -1.09 13.28
CA ALA A 197 -13.39 -1.82 13.90
C ALA A 197 -14.70 -1.24 13.36
N HIS A 198 -15.49 -2.02 12.64
CA HIS A 198 -16.88 -1.65 12.36
C HIS A 198 -17.60 -1.53 13.71
N ASN A 199 -17.80 -0.31 14.19
CA ASN A 199 -18.80 -0.05 15.22
C ASN A 199 -20.16 -0.23 14.55
N THR A 200 -20.80 -1.36 14.84
CA THR A 200 -22.23 -1.57 14.61
C THR A 200 -22.99 -0.45 15.30
N ILE A 201 -23.47 0.54 14.55
CA ILE A 201 -24.57 1.38 15.00
C ILE A 201 -25.83 0.68 14.52
N GLU A 202 -26.50 -0.02 15.44
CA GLU A 202 -27.89 -0.40 15.27
C GLU A 202 -28.68 0.87 14.93
N LYS A 203 -29.32 0.87 13.75
CA LYS A 203 -30.38 1.83 13.47
C LYS A 203 -31.54 1.50 14.40
N SER A 204 -31.72 2.29 15.46
CA SER A 204 -32.98 2.39 16.17
C SER A 204 -34.07 2.83 15.19
N LYS A 205 -35.18 2.09 15.17
CA LYS A 205 -36.43 2.44 14.47
C LYS A 205 -36.98 3.78 14.96
#